data_AF-A0A562R1W6-F1
#
_entry.id   AF-A0A562R1W6-F1
#
_cell.length_a   1.000
_cell.length_b   1.000
_cell.length_c   1.000
_cell.angle_alpha   90.00
_cell.angle_beta   90.00
_cell.angle_gamma   90.00
#
_symmetry.space_group_name_H-M   'P 1'
#
loop_
_entity.id
_entity.type
_entity.pdbx_description
1 polymer ?
#
loop_
_entity_poly.entity_id
_entity_poly.type
_entity_poly.pdbx_seq_one_letter_code
_entity_poly.pdbx_strand_id
1 'polypeptide(L)' 'MTTIELRLPRELAEEAAELGLLNPQVVADLLRDEIRRRTFADLLAHGGLAVVDDPESAPPRRRKSQ' A
#
# COMPACT_ATOMS: atom_id res chain seq x y z
N MET A 1 13.89 0.38 -20.89
CA MET A 1 13.80 -0.81 -20.03
C MET A 1 15.08 -0.87 -19.22
N THR A 2 14.96 -0.96 -17.90
CA THR A 2 16.12 -1.02 -16.99
C THR A 2 16.17 -2.42 -16.41
N THR A 3 17.36 -3.02 -16.37
CA THR A 3 17.58 -4.35 -15.78
C THR A 3 18.21 -4.17 -14.40
N ILE A 4 17.74 -4.94 -13.41
CA ILE A 4 18.26 -4.94 -12.05
C ILE A 4 18.79 -6.35 -11.77
N GLU A 5 20.00 -6.44 -11.22
CA GLU A 5 20.57 -7.70 -10.73
C GLU A 5 20.46 -7.76 -9.21
N LEU A 6 19.96 -8.90 -8.70
CA LEU A 6 19.81 -9.15 -7.27
C LEU A 6 20.65 -10.37 -6.88
N ARG A 7 21.38 -10.25 -5.78
CA ARG A 7 22.06 -11.38 -5.15
C ARG A 7 21.30 -11.78 -3.91
N LEU A 8 20.85 -13.03 -3.87
CA LEU A 8 20.10 -13.59 -2.76
C LEU A 8 20.98 -14.62 -2.03
N PRO A 9 20.84 -14.74 -0.70
CA PRO A 9 21.33 -15.91 0.01
C PRO A 9 20.73 -17.18 -0.60
N ARG A 10 21.52 -18.27 -0.61
CA ARG A 10 21.15 -19.52 -1.27
C ARG A 10 19.78 -20.04 -0.81
N GLU A 11 19.58 -20.12 0.50
CA GLU A 11 18.34 -20.63 1.10
C GLU A 11 17.11 -19.83 0.63
N LEU A 12 17.23 -18.50 0.58
CA LEU A 12 16.15 -17.62 0.14
C LEU A 12 15.91 -17.71 -1.37
N ALA A 13 16.96 -17.97 -2.16
CA ALA A 13 16.82 -18.22 -3.60
C ALA A 13 16.11 -19.56 -3.87
N GLU A 14 16.42 -20.59 -3.10
CA GLU A 14 15.79 -21.91 -3.20
C GLU A 14 14.30 -21.84 -2.85
N GLU A 15 13.95 -21.21 -1.72
CA GLU A 15 12.56 -21.01 -1.31
C GLU A 15 11.78 -20.17 -2.35
N ALA A 16 12.36 -19.06 -2.82
CA ALA A 16 11.72 -18.23 -3.84
C ALA A 16 11.55 -18.96 -5.18
N ALA A 17 12.46 -19.88 -5.52
CA ALA A 17 12.35 -20.71 -6.71
C ALA A 17 11.21 -21.72 -6.59
N GLU A 18 11.10 -22.42 -5.44
CA GLU A 18 10.02 -23.37 -5.16
C GLU A 18 8.64 -22.71 -5.22
N LEU A 19 8.55 -21.47 -4.75
CA LEU A 19 7.33 -20.67 -4.78
C LEU A 19 7.08 -19.96 -6.13
N GLY A 20 7.98 -20.12 -7.11
CA GLY A 20 7.85 -19.48 -8.44
C GLY A 20 8.04 -17.96 -8.42
N LEU A 21 8.58 -17.39 -7.34
CA LEU A 21 8.72 -15.96 -7.13
C LEU A 21 9.89 -15.34 -7.91
N LEU A 22 10.79 -16.17 -8.47
CA LEU A 22 11.92 -15.69 -9.28
C LEU A 22 11.55 -15.38 -10.74
N ASN A 23 10.29 -15.58 -11.15
CA ASN A 23 9.81 -15.15 -12.46
C ASN A 23 9.91 -13.61 -12.55
N PRO A 24 10.57 -13.04 -13.59
CA PRO A 24 10.73 -11.58 -13.71
C PRO A 24 9.41 -10.80 -13.62
N GLN A 25 8.30 -11.35 -14.11
CA GLN A 25 6.99 -10.72 -14.02
C GLN A 25 6.50 -10.66 -12.57
N VAL A 26 6.66 -11.76 -11.83
CA VAL A 26 6.27 -11.84 -10.40
C VAL A 26 7.12 -10.90 -9.56
N VAL A 27 8.44 -10.86 -9.80
CA VAL A 27 9.35 -9.92 -9.11
C VAL A 27 8.95 -8.46 -9.39
N ALA A 28 8.59 -8.13 -10.63
CA ALA A 28 8.15 -6.78 -10.99
C ALA A 28 6.84 -6.39 -10.28
N ASP A 29 5.89 -7.32 -10.15
CA ASP A 29 4.62 -7.07 -9.48
C ASP A 29 4.82 -6.92 -7.95
N LEU A 30 5.64 -7.78 -7.34
CA LEU A 30 6.02 -7.65 -5.93
C LEU A 30 6.72 -6.32 -5.64
N LEU A 31 7.64 -5.89 -6.51
CA LEU A 31 8.32 -4.61 -6.38
C LEU A 31 7.34 -3.43 -6.51
N ARG A 32 6.38 -3.51 -7.45
CA ARG A 32 5.35 -2.48 -7.61
C ARG A 32 4.48 -2.36 -6.36
N ASP A 33 4.06 -3.49 -5.81
CA ASP A 33 3.24 -3.51 -4.60
C ASP A 33 4.01 -2.96 -3.40
N GLU A 34 5.30 -3.28 -3.28
CA GLU A 34 6.14 -2.74 -2.23
C GLU A 34 6.35 -1.23 -2.36
N ILE A 35 6.59 -0.72 -3.57
CA ILE A 35 6.68 0.72 -3.82
C ILE A 35 5.38 1.41 -3.39
N ARG A 36 4.23 0.88 -3.80
CA ARG A 36 2.92 1.42 -3.41
C ARG A 36 2.75 1.42 -1.90
N ARG A 37 3.03 0.30 -1.22
CA ARG A 37 2.94 0.19 0.25
C ARG A 37 3.80 1.24 0.94
N ARG A 38 5.04 1.44 0.50
CA ARG A 38 5.94 2.46 1.06
C ARG A 38 5.42 3.87 0.80
N THR A 39 4.98 4.19 -0.41
CA THR A 39 4.38 5.50 -0.71
C THR A 39 3.15 5.76 0.16
N PHE A 40 2.27 4.78 0.35
CA PHE A 40 1.12 4.95 1.24
C PHE A 40 1.52 5.07 2.71
N ALA A 41 2.49 4.30 3.17
CA ALA A 41 3.02 4.42 4.53
C ALA A 41 3.63 5.81 4.77
N ASP A 42 4.38 6.34 3.80
CA ASP A 42 4.95 7.68 3.85
C ASP A 42 3.86 8.75 3.84
N LEU A 43 2.81 8.59 3.02
CA LEU A 43 1.65 9.48 3.02
C LEU A 43 0.91 9.46 4.36
N LEU A 44 0.76 8.31 5.01
CA LEU A 44 0.14 8.23 6.34
C LEU A 44 1.06 8.83 7.42
N ALA A 45 2.37 8.59 7.33
CA ALA A 45 3.36 9.11 8.27
C ALA A 45 3.54 10.63 8.15
N HIS A 46 3.37 11.20 6.94
CA HIS A 46 3.47 12.65 6.69
C HIS A 46 2.09 13.33 6.64
N GLY A 47 1.01 12.55 6.55
CA GLY A 47 -0.38 12.98 6.43
C GLY A 47 -1.24 12.64 7.63
N GLY A 48 -0.67 12.53 8.83
CA GLY A 48 -1.37 12.40 10.10
C GLY A 48 -2.32 13.56 10.47
N LEU A 49 -2.77 14.36 9.49
CA LEU A 49 -3.74 15.46 9.62
C LEU A 49 -4.78 15.50 8.49
N ALA A 50 -5.11 14.37 7.87
CA ALA A 50 -6.34 14.24 7.08
C ALA A 50 -7.28 13.18 7.68
N VAL A 51 -7.37 13.13 9.01
CA VAL A 51 -8.62 12.74 9.67
C VAL A 51 -9.56 13.94 9.49
N VAL A 52 -10.32 13.95 8.41
CA VAL A 52 -11.62 14.63 8.39
C VAL A 52 -12.62 13.48 8.58
N ASP A 53 -12.71 13.00 9.81
CA ASP A 53 -13.83 13.28 10.71
C ASP A 53 -15.16 13.42 9.95
N ASP A 54 -16.00 12.42 10.20
CA ASP A 54 -17.36 12.23 9.75
C ASP A 54 -18.16 13.55 9.72
N PRO A 55 -18.83 13.93 8.61
CA PRO A 55 -19.97 14.80 8.75
C PRO A 55 -21.12 13.95 9.28
N GLU A 56 -21.12 13.77 10.61
CA GLU A 56 -22.29 14.04 11.43
C GLU A 56 -23.59 13.44 10.83
N SER A 57 -23.79 12.14 11.06
CA SER A 57 -25.10 11.51 10.99
C SER A 57 -26.05 12.11 12.05
N ALA A 58 -26.61 13.29 11.73
CA ALA A 58 -27.81 13.96 12.25
C ALA A 58 -27.84 14.42 13.74
N PRO A 59 -28.78 15.31 14.16
CA PRO A 59 -29.42 16.48 13.53
C PRO A 59 -29.42 17.75 14.46
N PRO A 60 -29.93 18.93 14.01
CA PRO A 60 -30.68 19.76 14.94
C PRO A 60 -32.03 20.29 14.42
N ARG A 61 -32.89 20.53 15.40
CA ARG A 61 -34.34 20.73 15.36
C ARG A 61 -34.82 22.09 14.84
N ARG A 62 -36.10 22.09 14.44
CA ARG A 62 -37.17 23.12 14.54
C ARG A 62 -37.25 24.21 13.45
N ARG A 63 -38.42 24.27 12.78
CA ARG A 63 -39.34 25.43 12.87
C ARG A 63 -40.80 24.97 12.88
N LYS A 64 -41.50 25.36 13.94
CA LYS A 64 -42.97 25.43 14.06
C LYS A 64 -43.38 26.80 13.49
N SER A 65 -44.32 26.83 12.55
CA SER A 65 -45.22 27.94 12.16
C SER A 65 -45.81 27.56 10.80
N GLN A 66 -47.11 27.58 10.51
CA GLN A 66 -48.34 27.94 11.22
C GLN A 66 -49.45 27.30 10.38
#